data_AF-A0A7I9V4L7-F1
#
_entry.id   AF-A0A7I9V4L7-F1
#
_cell.length_a   1.000
_cell.length_b   1.000
_cell.length_c   1.000
_cell.angle_alpha   90.00
_cell.angle_beta   90.00
_cell.angle_gamma   90.00
#
_symmetry.space_group_name_H-M   'P 1'
#
loop_
_entity.id
_entity.type
_entity.pdbx_description
1 polymer ?
#
loop_
_entity_poly.entity_id
_entity_poly.type
_entity_poly.pdbx_seq_one_letter_code
_entity_poly.pdbx_strand_id
1 'polypeptide(L)' 'MLTPEEIHDVAFSKPPFGKRGYNEDEVDAYLDLVEATVSELRTRLSKYEKI' A
#
# COMPACT_ATOMS: atom_id res chain seq x y z
N MET A 1 -9.95 -2.71 7.96
CA MET A 1 -9.23 -1.42 7.98
C MET A 1 -7.84 -1.73 7.47
N LEU A 2 -7.47 -1.23 6.29
CA LEU A 2 -6.22 -1.56 5.59
C LEU A 2 -4.99 -1.31 6.48
N THR A 3 -4.14 -2.32 6.71
CA THR A 3 -2.89 -2.22 7.48
C THR A 3 -1.67 -1.99 6.58
N PRO A 4 -0.55 -1.47 7.12
CA PRO A 4 0.73 -1.43 6.41
C PRO A 4 1.19 -2.80 5.90
N GLU A 5 1.15 -3.84 6.75
CA GLU A 5 1.43 -5.23 6.30
C GLU A 5 0.54 -5.68 5.14
N GLU A 6 -0.76 -5.37 5.16
CA GLU A 6 -1.66 -5.73 4.05
C GLU A 6 -1.30 -5.02 2.74
N ILE A 7 -0.62 -3.86 2.79
CA ILE A 7 -0.10 -3.16 1.61
C ILE A 7 1.20 -3.82 1.14
N HIS A 8 2.08 -4.18 2.07
CA HIS A 8 3.35 -4.83 1.77
C HIS A 8 3.16 -6.22 1.14
N ASP A 9 2.21 -6.99 1.64
CA ASP A 9 1.99 -8.38 1.23
C ASP A 9 1.11 -8.53 -0.03
N VAL A 10 0.60 -7.43 -0.59
CA VAL A 10 -0.33 -7.49 -1.72
C VAL A 10 0.36 -7.96 -2.99
N ALA A 11 -0.29 -8.85 -3.73
CA ALA A 11 0.18 -9.32 -5.04
C ALA A 11 -0.86 -9.04 -6.13
N PHE A 12 -0.40 -8.49 -7.25
CA PHE A 12 -1.25 -8.26 -8.43
C PHE A 12 -1.08 -9.38 -9.47
N SER A 13 -2.17 -9.72 -10.14
CA SER A 13 -2.13 -10.65 -11.26
C SER A 13 -1.61 -9.95 -12.53
N LYS A 14 -0.97 -10.73 -13.41
CA LYS A 14 -0.54 -10.24 -14.72
C LYS A 14 -1.75 -9.77 -15.54
N PRO A 15 -1.59 -8.72 -16.39
CA PRO A 15 -2.66 -8.26 -17.25
C PRO A 15 -3.11 -9.37 -18.23
N PRO A 16 -4.39 -9.37 -18.65
CA PRO A 16 -4.87 -10.29 -19.68
C PRO A 16 -4.05 -10.18 -20.96
N PHE A 17 -3.99 -11.28 -21.73
CA PHE A 17 -3.23 -11.33 -22.97
C PHE A 17 -3.59 -10.17 -23.92
N GLY A 18 -2.56 -9.54 -24.51
CA GLY A 18 -2.71 -8.40 -25.42
C GLY A 18 -2.98 -7.05 -24.73
N LYS A 19 -3.06 -6.99 -23.40
CA LYS A 19 -3.16 -5.74 -22.64
C LYS A 19 -1.85 -5.39 -21.96
N ARG A 20 -1.61 -4.09 -21.79
CA ARG A 20 -0.50 -3.56 -20.98
C ARG A 20 -0.98 -3.35 -19.54
N GLY A 21 -0.16 -3.77 -18.59
CA GLY A 21 -0.30 -3.43 -17.17
C GLY A 21 0.54 -2.20 -16.82
N TYR A 22 0.52 -1.83 -15.54
CA TYR A 22 1.45 -0.85 -15.00
C TYR A 22 2.88 -1.41 -14.95
N ASN A 23 3.86 -0.51 -14.87
CA ASN A 23 5.24 -0.88 -14.61
C ASN A 23 5.36 -1.33 -13.15
N GLU A 24 5.88 -2.55 -12.92
CA GLU A 24 6.01 -3.16 -11.60
C GLU A 24 6.85 -2.27 -10.67
N ASP A 25 8.02 -1.82 -11.13
CA ASP A 25 8.90 -0.95 -10.34
C ASP A 25 8.23 0.38 -9.92
N GLU A 26 7.37 0.94 -10.78
CA GLU A 26 6.64 2.17 -10.47
C GLU A 26 5.50 1.93 -9.48
N VAL A 27 4.84 0.77 -9.59
CA VAL A 27 3.78 0.38 -8.65
C VAL A 27 4.37 0.11 -7.28
N ASP A 28 5.47 -0.62 -7.20
CA ASP A 28 6.15 -0.95 -5.95
C ASP A 28 6.63 0.32 -5.23
N ALA A 29 7.31 1.22 -5.96
CA ALA A 29 7.75 2.50 -5.41
C ALA A 29 6.57 3.38 -4.94
N TYR A 30 5.41 3.27 -5.59
CA TYR A 30 4.20 3.96 -5.13
C TYR A 30 3.61 3.32 -3.88
N LEU A 31 3.59 1.98 -3.80
CA LEU A 31 3.11 1.26 -2.62
C LEU A 31 3.94 1.56 -1.38
N ASP A 32 5.27 1.72 -1.50
CA ASP A 32 6.13 2.16 -0.40
C ASP A 32 5.66 3.50 0.20
N LEU A 33 5.26 4.45 -0.64
CA LEU A 33 4.76 5.77 -0.19
C LEU A 33 3.39 5.64 0.49
N VAL A 34 2.52 4.78 -0.03
CA VAL A 34 1.20 4.52 0.54
C VAL A 34 1.34 3.83 1.90
N GLU A 35 2.19 2.81 2.01
CA GLU A 35 2.49 2.10 3.25
C GLU A 35 2.98 3.07 4.33
N ALA A 36 3.97 3.92 4.01
CA ALA A 36 4.50 4.93 4.92
C ALA A 36 3.40 5.90 5.40
N THR A 37 2.54 6.36 4.49
CA THR A 37 1.42 7.27 4.81
C THR A 37 0.40 6.59 5.73
N VAL A 38 0.03 5.35 5.44
CA VAL A 38 -0.93 4.59 6.25
C VAL A 38 -0.37 4.32 7.64
N SER A 39 0.92 3.97 7.74
CA SER A 39 1.62 3.79 9.02
C SER A 39 1.60 5.07 9.87
N GLU A 40 1.86 6.23 9.26
CA GLU A 40 1.81 7.52 9.95
C GLU A 40 0.38 7.85 10.45
N LEU A 41 -0.62 7.69 9.57
CA LEU A 41 -2.02 7.97 9.92
C LEU A 41 -2.49 7.10 11.08
N ARG A 42 -2.10 5.82 11.10
CA ARG A 42 -2.46 4.89 12.19
C ARG A 42 -1.75 5.26 13.49
N THR A 43 -0.48 5.64 13.43
CA THR A 43 0.26 6.15 14.59
C THR A 43 -0.41 7.38 15.19
N ARG A 44 -0.82 8.32 14.33
CA ARG A 44 -1.54 9.53 14.73
C ARG A 44 -2.90 9.21 15.35
N LEU A 45 -3.65 8.29 14.76
CA LEU A 45 -4.96 7.90 15.29
C LEU A 45 -4.85 7.23 16.66
N SER A 46 -3.86 6.35 16.86
CA SER A 46 -3.58 5.72 18.15
C SER A 46 -3.33 6.73 19.27
N LYS A 47 -2.74 7.89 18.95
CA LYS A 47 -2.52 8.97 19.92
C LYS A 47 -3.84 9.54 20.47
N TYR A 48 -4.89 9.59 19.67
CA TYR A 48 -6.20 10.10 20.09
C TYR A 48 -7.01 9.07 20.89
N GLU A 49 -6.81 7.78 20.63
CA GLU A 49 -7.47 6.71 21.40
C GLU A 49 -6.88 6.49 22.80
N LYS A 50 -5.66 6.99 23.04
CA LYS A 50 -4.95 6.88 24.32
C LYS A 50 -5.23 8.03 25.30
N ILE A 51 -6.18 8.92 24.99
CA ILE A 51 -6.70 9.98 25.88
C ILE A 51 -8.04 9.50 26.43
#